data_AF-A0A3D5YWJ7-F1
#
_entry.id   AF-A0A3D5YWJ7-F1
#
_cell.length_a   1.000
_cell.length_b   1.000
_cell.length_c   1.000
_cell.angle_alpha   90.00
_cell.angle_beta   90.00
_cell.angle_gamma   90.00
#
_symmetry.space_group_name_H-M   'P 1'
#
loop_
_entity.id
_entity.type
_entity.pdbx_description
1 polymer ?
#
loop_
_entity_poly.entity_id
_entity_poly.type
_entity_poly.pdbx_seq_one_letter_code
_entity_poly.pdbx_strand_id
1 'polypeptide(L)'
;MKTMSLFYFLILFTMAFSCNQPASKNPENWNEKELEKWFQSGEWKLGWDISPDQSINKKELANQFFKNRERWEKAFNFLKTNNLGNISIGRHELEGANLFVNVDEYTTKDEEDCRFEAHREYIDIQYLIYGEEKIGISALGKTSEIIPYDSIKDVTFLMAEQNNYRTATPDRFFVFFPEDAHRPCVKTDEKSNVRKVVVKIRITDIK
;
A
#
# COMPACT_ATOMS: atom_id res chain seq x y z
N MET A 1 26.02 51.44 -52.89
CA MET A 1 25.05 50.36 -52.57
C MET A 1 25.37 49.86 -51.17
N LYS A 2 24.53 50.21 -50.17
CA LYS A 2 24.72 49.84 -48.77
C LYS A 2 23.99 48.52 -48.51
N THR A 3 24.71 47.46 -48.19
CA THR A 3 24.11 46.18 -47.77
C THR A 3 23.85 46.22 -46.27
N MET A 4 22.57 46.26 -45.91
CA MET A 4 22.07 46.06 -44.55
C MET A 4 22.28 44.60 -44.14
N SER A 5 23.07 44.36 -43.10
CA SER A 5 23.12 43.05 -42.44
C SER A 5 22.00 42.98 -41.42
N LEU A 6 21.04 42.09 -41.67
CA LEU A 6 19.89 41.80 -40.82
C LEU A 6 20.37 41.01 -39.59
N PHE A 7 20.31 41.62 -38.41
CA PHE A 7 20.55 40.92 -37.14
C PHE A 7 19.37 39.99 -36.85
N TYR A 8 19.58 38.68 -36.93
CA TYR A 8 18.63 37.69 -36.42
C TYR A 8 18.76 37.64 -34.89
N PHE A 9 17.77 38.20 -34.18
CA PHE A 9 17.59 37.97 -32.75
C PHE A 9 17.04 36.55 -32.56
N LEU A 10 17.91 35.61 -32.18
CA LEU A 10 17.51 34.28 -31.72
C LEU A 10 16.91 34.44 -30.32
N ILE A 11 15.58 34.50 -30.22
CA ILE A 11 14.86 34.48 -28.94
C ILE A 11 14.99 33.07 -28.38
N LEU A 12 15.94 32.89 -27.46
CA LEU A 12 16.06 31.69 -26.65
C LEU A 12 14.87 31.67 -25.68
N PHE A 13 13.80 30.96 -26.04
CA PHE A 13 12.66 30.74 -25.16
C PHE A 13 13.09 29.76 -24.06
N THR A 14 13.71 30.27 -23.00
CA THR A 14 13.94 29.49 -21.78
C THR A 14 12.56 29.18 -21.19
N MET A 15 12.03 28.00 -21.46
CA MET A 15 10.96 27.43 -20.63
C MET A 15 11.53 27.32 -19.22
N ALA A 16 11.22 28.31 -18.39
CA ALA A 16 11.36 28.18 -16.96
C ALA A 16 10.44 27.02 -16.55
N PHE A 17 11.04 25.84 -16.35
CA PHE A 17 10.43 24.83 -15.51
C PHE A 17 10.24 25.50 -14.15
N SER A 18 9.03 25.96 -13.90
CA SER A 18 8.63 26.41 -12.59
C SER A 18 8.69 25.17 -11.71
N CYS A 19 9.82 25.00 -11.00
CA CYS A 19 9.90 24.13 -9.85
C CYS A 19 8.92 24.68 -8.81
N ASN A 20 7.66 24.29 -8.93
CA ASN A 20 6.72 24.35 -7.82
C ASN A 20 7.35 23.51 -6.71
N GLN A 21 7.90 24.18 -5.69
CA GLN A 21 8.29 23.53 -4.46
C GLN A 21 7.07 22.77 -3.92
N PRO A 22 7.27 21.53 -3.45
CA PRO A 22 6.19 20.57 -3.28
C PRO A 22 5.23 21.03 -2.19
N ALA A 23 3.98 20.57 -2.31
CA ALA A 23 3.00 20.58 -1.22
C ALA A 23 3.70 20.25 0.11
N SER A 24 3.36 20.98 1.17
CA SER A 24 3.90 20.85 2.53
C SER A 24 4.51 19.46 2.78
N LYS A 25 5.83 19.36 3.03
CA LYS A 25 6.51 18.07 3.26
C LYS A 25 5.87 17.25 4.38
N ASN A 26 5.09 17.87 5.26
CA ASN A 26 4.31 17.19 6.29
C ASN A 26 2.84 17.07 5.85
N PRO A 27 2.32 15.84 5.64
CA PRO A 27 0.94 15.61 5.26
C PRO A 27 -0.07 15.85 6.39
N GLU A 28 0.36 16.01 7.65
CA GLU A 28 -0.53 16.20 8.81
C GLU A 28 -1.51 17.35 8.62
N ASN A 29 -1.08 18.44 7.99
CA ASN A 29 -1.89 19.66 7.79
C ASN A 29 -2.54 19.78 6.41
N TRP A 30 -2.41 18.76 5.55
CA TRP A 30 -3.03 18.80 4.23
C TRP A 30 -4.56 18.79 4.34
N ASN A 31 -5.20 19.66 3.57
CA ASN A 31 -6.64 19.58 3.32
C ASN A 31 -6.97 18.45 2.33
N GLU A 32 -8.26 18.17 2.16
CA GLU A 32 -8.74 17.08 1.31
C GLU A 32 -8.27 17.20 -0.15
N LYS A 33 -8.23 18.41 -0.71
CA LYS A 33 -7.79 18.65 -2.09
C LYS A 33 -6.29 18.37 -2.27
N GLU A 34 -5.47 18.75 -1.29
CA GLU A 34 -4.03 18.46 -1.30
C GLU A 34 -3.77 16.97 -1.16
N LEU A 35 -4.47 16.31 -0.24
CA LEU A 35 -4.37 14.87 -0.03
C LEU A 35 -4.78 14.09 -1.28
N GLU A 36 -5.90 14.46 -1.90
CA GLU A 36 -6.39 13.80 -3.10
C GLU A 36 -5.43 13.99 -4.27
N LYS A 37 -4.90 15.21 -4.45
CA LYS A 37 -3.91 15.48 -5.49
C LYS A 37 -2.65 14.63 -5.32
N TRP A 38 -2.15 14.48 -4.10
CA TRP A 38 -0.99 13.63 -3.82
C TRP A 38 -1.29 12.14 -4.04
N PHE A 39 -2.45 11.66 -3.58
CA PHE A 39 -2.81 10.26 -3.76
C PHE A 39 -2.98 9.90 -5.24
N GLN A 40 -3.69 10.75 -6.00
CA GLN A 40 -3.95 10.59 -7.42
C GLN A 40 -2.71 10.74 -8.30
N SER A 41 -1.67 11.46 -7.86
CA SER A 41 -0.42 11.53 -8.63
C SER A 41 0.22 10.15 -8.81
N GLY A 42 -0.01 9.23 -7.86
CA GLY A 42 0.53 7.88 -7.88
C GLY A 42 2.07 7.83 -7.75
N GLU A 43 2.75 8.96 -7.63
CA GLU A 43 4.22 9.06 -7.57
C GLU A 43 4.80 8.28 -6.39
N TRP A 44 4.04 8.18 -5.28
CA TRP A 44 4.39 7.42 -4.09
C TRP A 44 4.51 5.91 -4.33
N LYS A 45 3.92 5.38 -5.42
CA LYS A 45 4.10 3.98 -5.86
C LYS A 45 5.35 3.76 -6.71
N LEU A 46 6.13 4.81 -6.96
CA LEU A 46 7.36 4.78 -7.76
C LEU A 46 7.19 4.18 -9.16
N GLY A 47 6.00 4.29 -9.75
CA GLY A 47 5.68 3.71 -11.05
C GLY A 47 5.38 2.20 -11.03
N TRP A 48 5.06 1.62 -9.87
CA TRP A 48 4.43 0.31 -9.81
C TRP A 48 3.01 0.38 -10.38
N ASP A 49 2.77 -0.37 -11.45
CA ASP A 49 1.57 -0.28 -12.31
C ASP A 49 0.41 -1.14 -11.81
N ILE A 50 0.15 -1.11 -10.49
CA ILE A 50 -1.01 -1.76 -9.87
C ILE A 50 -1.84 -0.69 -9.17
N SER A 51 -3.17 -0.79 -9.25
CA SER A 51 -4.07 0.22 -8.70
C SER A 51 -4.21 0.07 -7.18
N PRO A 52 -4.19 1.16 -6.40
CA PRO A 52 -4.57 1.09 -4.99
C PRO A 52 -6.09 0.85 -4.86
N ASP A 53 -6.53 -0.05 -3.98
CA ASP A 53 -7.96 -0.19 -3.69
C ASP A 53 -8.50 1.06 -2.98
N GLN A 54 -9.77 1.36 -3.22
CA GLN A 54 -10.46 2.51 -2.66
C GLN A 54 -10.61 2.45 -1.13
N SER A 55 -10.43 1.27 -0.51
CA SER A 55 -10.47 1.12 0.94
C SER A 55 -9.29 1.76 1.66
N ILE A 56 -8.21 2.11 0.96
CA ILE A 56 -6.98 2.63 1.58
C ILE A 56 -7.25 3.97 2.26
N ASN A 57 -6.92 4.07 3.55
CA ASN A 57 -6.92 5.33 4.29
C ASN A 57 -5.83 6.25 3.74
N LYS A 58 -6.20 7.15 2.82
CA LYS A 58 -5.28 8.06 2.12
C LYS A 58 -4.48 8.94 3.07
N LYS A 59 -5.12 9.43 4.15
CA LYS A 59 -4.49 10.31 5.13
C LYS A 59 -3.42 9.56 5.92
N GLU A 60 -3.74 8.35 6.38
CA GLU A 60 -2.78 7.55 7.13
C GLU A 60 -1.65 7.04 6.23
N LEU A 61 -1.95 6.67 4.99
CA LEU A 61 -0.93 6.37 3.98
C LEU A 61 0.04 7.54 3.82
N ALA A 62 -0.45 8.76 3.64
CA ALA A 62 0.38 9.94 3.52
C ALA A 62 1.25 10.11 4.79
N ASN A 63 0.63 10.12 5.97
CA ASN A 63 1.34 10.29 7.24
C ASN A 63 2.48 9.27 7.39
N GLN A 64 2.19 7.98 7.19
CA GLN A 64 3.18 6.91 7.33
C GLN A 64 4.26 6.98 6.24
N PHE A 65 3.88 7.28 5.00
CA PHE A 65 4.82 7.46 3.89
C PHE A 65 5.83 8.57 4.19
N PHE A 66 5.38 9.74 4.65
CA PHE A 66 6.29 10.85 4.94
C PHE A 66 7.06 10.68 6.25
N LYS A 67 6.52 9.97 7.25
CA LYS A 67 7.24 9.63 8.48
C LYS A 67 8.47 8.75 8.21
N ASN A 68 8.37 7.80 7.29
CA ASN A 68 9.50 6.94 6.90
C ASN A 68 9.54 6.67 5.40
N ARG A 69 9.86 7.72 4.64
CA ARG A 69 9.83 7.68 3.17
C ARG A 69 10.75 6.63 2.57
N GLU A 70 11.96 6.47 3.09
CA GLU A 70 12.93 5.51 2.57
C GLU A 70 12.41 4.08 2.64
N ARG A 71 11.76 3.69 3.76
CA ARG A 71 11.20 2.35 3.93
C ARG A 71 10.04 2.09 2.97
N TRP A 72 9.15 3.05 2.80
CA TRP A 72 8.03 2.93 1.85
C TRP A 72 8.51 2.89 0.40
N GLU A 73 9.48 3.72 0.04
CA GLU A 73 10.09 3.70 -1.28
C GLU A 73 10.78 2.35 -1.55
N LYS A 74 11.46 1.77 -0.54
CA LYS A 74 12.04 0.42 -0.63
C LYS A 74 10.97 -0.66 -0.84
N ALA A 75 9.85 -0.58 -0.13
CA ALA A 75 8.71 -1.48 -0.29
C ALA A 75 8.14 -1.44 -1.73
N PHE A 76 7.83 -0.25 -2.25
CA PHE A 76 7.28 -0.12 -3.60
C PHE A 76 8.31 -0.44 -4.70
N ASN A 77 9.59 -0.11 -4.50
CA ASN A 77 10.64 -0.54 -5.43
C ASN A 77 10.74 -2.07 -5.50
N PHE A 78 10.63 -2.77 -4.37
CA PHE A 78 10.60 -4.23 -4.38
C PHE A 78 9.43 -4.77 -5.23
N LEU A 79 8.21 -4.28 -4.96
CA LEU A 79 6.99 -4.68 -5.69
C LEU A 79 7.07 -4.39 -7.20
N LYS A 80 7.73 -3.29 -7.58
CA LYS A 80 7.90 -2.87 -8.98
C LYS A 80 8.93 -3.69 -9.75
N THR A 81 10.09 -3.96 -9.13
CA THR A 81 11.29 -4.39 -9.87
C THR A 81 11.51 -5.90 -9.86
N ASN A 82 10.83 -6.63 -8.98
CA ASN A 82 11.00 -8.08 -8.86
C ASN A 82 9.92 -8.85 -9.62
N ASN A 83 10.28 -10.01 -10.15
CA ASN A 83 9.31 -10.96 -10.68
C ASN A 83 8.64 -11.71 -9.51
N LEU A 84 7.57 -11.13 -8.98
CA LEU A 84 6.82 -11.64 -7.82
C LEU A 84 6.27 -13.07 -8.04
N GLY A 85 6.06 -13.47 -9.29
CA GLY A 85 5.63 -14.83 -9.66
C GLY A 85 6.70 -15.91 -9.39
N ASN A 86 7.98 -15.53 -9.34
CA ASN A 86 9.10 -16.48 -9.23
C ASN A 86 9.83 -16.44 -7.88
N ILE A 87 9.42 -15.58 -6.94
CA ILE A 87 10.01 -15.52 -5.61
C ILE A 87 9.68 -16.81 -4.83
N SER A 88 10.60 -17.38 -4.06
CA SER A 88 10.26 -18.58 -3.28
C SER A 88 9.21 -18.26 -2.20
N ILE A 89 8.34 -19.22 -1.88
CA ILE A 89 7.39 -19.09 -0.75
C ILE A 89 8.16 -18.85 0.56
N GLY A 90 7.60 -18.03 1.44
CA GLY A 90 8.16 -17.70 2.75
C GLY A 90 8.54 -16.24 2.92
N ARG A 91 9.31 -15.97 3.98
CA ARG A 91 9.73 -14.62 4.41
C ARG A 91 11.02 -14.19 3.73
N HIS A 92 11.03 -12.97 3.21
CA HIS A 92 12.16 -12.30 2.59
C HIS A 92 12.41 -10.95 3.25
N GLU A 93 13.56 -10.79 3.89
CA GLU A 93 13.88 -9.54 4.59
C GLU A 93 14.46 -8.51 3.63
N LEU A 94 13.89 -7.30 3.63
CA LEU A 94 14.39 -6.16 2.86
C LEU A 94 15.17 -5.20 3.76
N GLU A 95 14.78 -5.07 5.02
CA GLU A 95 15.44 -4.24 6.05
C GLU A 95 15.36 -4.96 7.42
N GLY A 96 15.84 -6.19 7.48
CA GLY A 96 15.71 -7.03 8.68
C GLY A 96 14.24 -7.19 9.10
N ALA A 97 13.98 -7.03 10.41
CA ALA A 97 12.61 -7.05 10.93
C ALA A 97 11.79 -5.79 10.58
N ASN A 98 12.40 -4.68 10.17
CA ASN A 98 11.67 -3.43 9.94
C ASN A 98 10.89 -3.41 8.62
N LEU A 99 11.34 -4.18 7.64
CA LEU A 99 10.68 -4.31 6.34
C LEU A 99 10.96 -5.70 5.79
N PHE A 100 9.91 -6.50 5.64
CA PHE A 100 10.01 -7.83 5.06
C PHE A 100 8.78 -8.15 4.22
N VAL A 101 8.89 -9.21 3.45
CA VAL A 101 7.86 -9.66 2.51
C VAL A 101 7.57 -11.11 2.80
N ASN A 102 6.29 -11.44 2.98
CA ASN A 102 5.84 -12.83 2.97
C ASN A 102 5.23 -13.14 1.59
N VAL A 103 5.64 -14.27 1.03
CA VAL A 103 5.07 -14.81 -0.21
C VAL A 103 4.40 -16.13 0.13
N ASP A 104 3.11 -16.22 -0.14
CA ASP A 104 2.29 -17.39 0.19
C ASP A 104 1.50 -17.88 -1.02
N GLU A 105 1.31 -19.18 -1.11
CA GLU A 105 0.38 -19.83 -2.04
C GLU A 105 -0.61 -20.68 -1.26
N TYR A 106 -1.89 -20.53 -1.57
CA TYR A 106 -2.95 -21.27 -0.90
C TYR A 106 -4.19 -21.35 -1.76
N THR A 107 -5.09 -22.26 -1.39
CA THR A 107 -6.47 -22.27 -1.87
C THR A 107 -7.31 -21.43 -0.91
N THR A 108 -8.14 -20.52 -1.43
CA THR A 108 -9.06 -19.72 -0.61
C THR A 108 -10.02 -20.62 0.17
N LYS A 109 -10.54 -20.09 1.28
CA LYS A 109 -11.30 -20.84 2.28
C LYS A 109 -12.75 -20.37 2.32
N ASP A 110 -13.59 -21.17 2.95
CA ASP A 110 -14.94 -20.73 3.29
C ASP A 110 -14.87 -19.60 4.34
N GLU A 111 -15.89 -18.76 4.39
CA GLU A 111 -15.86 -17.55 5.22
C GLU A 111 -15.72 -17.88 6.71
N GLU A 112 -16.39 -18.94 7.14
CA GLU A 112 -16.37 -19.48 8.50
C GLU A 112 -14.99 -19.97 8.96
N ASP A 113 -14.10 -20.30 8.02
CA ASP A 113 -12.72 -20.74 8.29
C ASP A 113 -11.72 -19.57 8.33
N CYS A 114 -12.18 -18.34 8.05
CA CYS A 114 -11.38 -17.13 8.07
C CYS A 114 -11.76 -16.23 9.25
N ARG A 115 -10.78 -15.52 9.80
CA ARG A 115 -10.96 -14.60 10.93
C ARG A 115 -10.51 -13.21 10.56
N PHE A 116 -11.11 -12.21 11.20
CA PHE A 116 -10.51 -10.90 11.19
C PHE A 116 -9.22 -10.94 12.01
N GLU A 117 -8.21 -10.25 11.52
CA GLU A 117 -6.94 -10.01 12.18
C GLU A 117 -6.59 -8.53 12.12
N ALA A 118 -5.77 -8.10 13.07
CA ALA A 118 -5.17 -6.78 13.09
C ALA A 118 -3.76 -6.85 13.67
N HIS A 119 -2.96 -5.84 13.31
CA HIS A 119 -1.54 -5.72 13.64
C HIS A 119 -1.31 -4.45 14.45
N ARG A 120 -0.30 -4.42 15.31
CA ARG A 120 0.06 -3.22 16.10
C ARG A 120 1.38 -2.62 15.66
N GLU A 121 2.32 -3.43 15.22
CA GLU A 121 3.66 -2.98 14.84
C GLU A 121 3.85 -2.83 13.33
N TYR A 122 3.07 -3.55 12.52
CA TYR A 122 3.23 -3.56 11.07
C TYR A 122 2.00 -3.04 10.33
N ILE A 123 2.29 -2.36 9.21
CA ILE A 123 1.35 -2.05 8.14
C ILE A 123 1.51 -3.13 7.07
N ASP A 124 0.39 -3.55 6.50
CA ASP A 124 0.35 -4.54 5.44
C ASP A 124 0.12 -3.89 4.09
N ILE A 125 0.95 -4.19 3.09
CA ILE A 125 0.59 -4.05 1.68
C ILE A 125 0.28 -5.45 1.14
N GLN A 126 -0.97 -5.73 0.81
CA GLN A 126 -1.40 -7.03 0.31
C GLN A 126 -1.72 -6.97 -1.18
N TYR A 127 -1.11 -7.88 -1.96
CA TYR A 127 -1.29 -7.96 -3.41
C TYR A 127 -1.35 -9.41 -3.88
N LEU A 128 -2.33 -9.74 -4.73
CA LEU A 128 -2.40 -11.05 -5.37
C LEU A 128 -1.67 -11.01 -6.71
N ILE A 129 -0.72 -11.92 -6.91
CA ILE A 129 -0.03 -12.11 -8.19
C ILE A 129 -0.96 -12.83 -9.17
N TYR A 130 -1.71 -13.83 -8.69
CA TYR A 130 -2.77 -14.49 -9.45
C TYR A 130 -3.88 -14.97 -8.51
N GLY A 131 -5.02 -15.32 -9.12
CA GLY A 131 -6.22 -15.77 -8.43
C GLY A 131 -7.04 -14.60 -7.89
N GLU A 132 -8.03 -14.92 -7.06
CA GLU A 132 -8.92 -13.94 -6.45
C GLU A 132 -9.34 -14.37 -5.05
N GLU A 133 -9.54 -13.39 -4.17
CA GLU A 133 -10.11 -13.60 -2.85
C GLU A 133 -10.99 -12.41 -2.44
N LYS A 134 -11.93 -12.64 -1.53
CA LYS A 134 -12.57 -11.57 -0.77
C LYS A 134 -11.71 -11.23 0.45
N ILE A 135 -11.55 -9.94 0.70
CA ILE A 135 -10.98 -9.42 1.95
C ILE A 135 -12.07 -8.64 2.67
N GLY A 136 -12.46 -9.11 3.85
CA GLY A 136 -13.37 -8.37 4.73
C GLY A 136 -12.60 -7.24 5.42
N ILE A 137 -13.18 -6.05 5.51
CA ILE A 137 -12.54 -4.89 6.16
C ILE A 137 -13.48 -4.32 7.22
N SER A 138 -12.96 -4.00 8.40
CA SER A 138 -13.67 -3.31 9.47
C SER A 138 -12.72 -2.39 10.23
N ALA A 139 -13.25 -1.30 10.79
CA ALA A 139 -12.47 -0.46 11.70
C ALA A 139 -12.23 -1.23 13.00
N LEU A 140 -11.00 -1.23 13.52
CA LEU A 140 -10.62 -1.97 14.72
C LEU A 140 -11.57 -1.69 15.91
N GLY A 141 -11.94 -0.43 16.12
CA GLY A 141 -12.89 -0.03 17.17
C GLY A 141 -14.33 -0.54 17.01
N LYS A 142 -14.67 -1.20 15.89
CA LYS A 142 -15.95 -1.88 15.65
C LYS A 142 -15.85 -3.40 15.74
N THR A 143 -14.74 -3.90 16.27
CA THR A 143 -14.49 -5.34 16.43
C THR A 143 -14.43 -5.74 17.89
N SER A 144 -14.50 -7.04 18.16
CA SER A 144 -14.32 -7.63 19.49
C SER A 144 -13.21 -8.68 19.43
N GLU A 145 -12.31 -8.65 20.41
CA GLU A 145 -11.21 -9.63 20.51
C GLU A 145 -11.73 -11.04 20.81
N ILE A 146 -11.27 -12.00 20.02
CA ILE A 146 -11.52 -13.45 20.21
C ILE A 146 -10.25 -14.12 20.73
N ILE A 147 -9.10 -13.79 20.14
CA ILE A 147 -7.80 -14.30 20.58
C ILE A 147 -6.91 -13.11 20.92
N PRO A 148 -6.35 -13.06 22.15
CA PRO A 148 -5.48 -11.99 22.58
C PRO A 148 -4.29 -11.76 21.65
N TYR A 149 -3.84 -10.51 21.62
CA TYR A 149 -2.66 -10.10 20.87
C TYR A 149 -1.40 -10.92 21.24
N ASP A 150 -0.77 -11.51 20.23
CA ASP A 150 0.54 -12.17 20.26
C ASP A 150 1.59 -11.19 19.75
N SER A 151 2.45 -10.69 20.65
CA SER A 151 3.51 -9.71 20.31
C SER A 151 4.66 -10.28 19.49
N ILE A 152 4.86 -11.61 19.48
CA ILE A 152 5.90 -12.25 18.67
C ILE A 152 5.45 -12.31 17.21
N LYS A 153 4.15 -12.52 16.99
CA LYS A 153 3.55 -12.62 15.64
C LYS A 153 2.93 -11.31 15.15
N ASP A 154 2.85 -10.31 16.02
CA ASP A 154 2.13 -9.05 15.81
C ASP A 154 0.69 -9.27 15.32
N VAL A 155 -0.10 -10.11 16.01
CA VAL A 155 -1.46 -10.41 15.56
C VAL A 155 -2.43 -10.59 16.73
N THR A 156 -3.63 -10.05 16.58
CA THR A 156 -4.82 -10.40 17.37
C THR A 156 -5.90 -10.92 16.43
N PHE A 157 -6.76 -11.83 16.89
CA PHE A 157 -7.91 -12.29 16.10
C PHE A 157 -9.21 -11.77 16.66
N LEU A 158 -10.07 -11.32 15.75
CA LEU A 158 -11.22 -10.47 16.05
C LEU A 158 -12.50 -11.04 15.43
N MET A 159 -13.63 -10.60 15.97
CA MET A 159 -14.95 -10.71 15.37
C MET A 159 -15.43 -9.31 14.97
N ALA A 160 -16.13 -9.19 13.84
CA ALA A 160 -16.79 -7.96 13.43
C ALA A 160 -18.22 -8.27 13.00
N GLU A 161 -19.20 -7.52 13.53
CA GLU A 161 -20.60 -7.63 13.10
C GLU A 161 -20.80 -7.07 11.69
N GLN A 162 -20.08 -5.99 11.37
CA GLN A 162 -20.09 -5.34 10.07
C GLN A 162 -18.79 -5.63 9.33
N ASN A 163 -18.91 -6.01 8.06
CA ASN A 163 -17.81 -6.19 7.15
C ASN A 163 -18.06 -5.42 5.86
N ASN A 164 -17.00 -4.81 5.33
CA ASN A 164 -16.98 -4.27 3.97
C ASN A 164 -16.10 -5.18 3.12
N TYR A 165 -16.74 -6.13 2.43
CA TYR A 165 -16.02 -7.04 1.57
C TYR A 165 -15.54 -6.36 0.29
N ARG A 166 -14.26 -6.58 -0.04
CA ARG A 166 -13.64 -6.16 -1.28
C ARG A 166 -13.09 -7.38 -2.00
N THR A 167 -13.24 -7.43 -3.31
CA THR A 167 -12.60 -8.46 -4.13
C THR A 167 -11.17 -8.03 -4.45
N ALA A 168 -10.21 -8.82 -4.02
CA ALA A 168 -8.82 -8.71 -4.41
C ALA A 168 -8.58 -9.55 -5.67
N THR A 169 -8.06 -8.92 -6.71
CA THR A 169 -7.58 -9.57 -7.94
C THR A 169 -6.24 -8.94 -8.32
N PRO A 170 -5.51 -9.46 -9.33
CA PRO A 170 -4.19 -8.92 -9.71
C PRO A 170 -4.20 -7.48 -10.25
N ASP A 171 -5.36 -6.84 -10.41
CA ASP A 171 -5.50 -5.46 -10.86
C ASP A 171 -5.24 -4.41 -9.76
N ARG A 172 -5.29 -4.82 -8.49
CA ARG A 172 -5.21 -3.90 -7.35
C ARG A 172 -4.47 -4.47 -6.15
N PHE A 173 -4.02 -3.56 -5.28
CA PHE A 173 -3.46 -3.89 -3.98
C PHE A 173 -4.19 -3.17 -2.85
N PHE A 174 -4.01 -3.67 -1.63
CA PHE A 174 -4.61 -3.16 -0.42
C PHE A 174 -3.52 -2.68 0.54
N VAL A 175 -3.86 -1.71 1.39
CA VAL A 175 -3.02 -1.30 2.52
C VAL A 175 -3.87 -1.35 3.78
N PHE A 176 -3.41 -2.06 4.80
CA PHE A 176 -4.06 -2.16 6.10
C PHE A 176 -3.14 -1.58 7.18
N PHE A 177 -3.61 -0.54 7.85
CA PHE A 177 -2.96 0.09 8.99
C PHE A 177 -3.36 -0.61 10.30
N PRO A 178 -2.72 -0.30 11.45
CA PRO A 178 -3.08 -0.92 12.72
C PRO A 178 -4.56 -0.80 13.12
N GLU A 179 -5.24 0.26 12.67
CA GLU A 179 -6.66 0.50 12.91
C GLU A 179 -7.60 -0.24 11.93
N ASP A 180 -7.05 -0.98 10.96
CA ASP A 180 -7.80 -1.71 9.93
C ASP A 180 -7.79 -3.22 10.23
N ALA A 181 -8.85 -3.67 10.90
CA ALA A 181 -9.10 -5.10 11.01
C ALA A 181 -9.49 -5.65 9.63
N HIS A 182 -8.82 -6.73 9.21
CA HIS A 182 -9.04 -7.32 7.90
C HIS A 182 -9.14 -8.85 7.98
N ARG A 183 -9.92 -9.45 7.08
CA ARG A 183 -10.16 -10.89 6.98
C ARG A 183 -9.83 -11.34 5.56
N PRO A 184 -8.57 -11.73 5.28
CA PRO A 184 -8.16 -12.19 3.95
C PRO A 184 -8.57 -13.65 3.71
N CYS A 185 -8.14 -14.21 2.57
CA CYS A 185 -8.25 -15.64 2.23
C CYS A 185 -9.67 -16.18 1.98
N VAL A 186 -10.71 -15.35 2.04
CA VAL A 186 -12.10 -15.79 1.82
C VAL A 186 -12.33 -16.03 0.33
N LYS A 187 -12.97 -17.16 -0.03
CA LYS A 187 -13.35 -17.44 -1.41
C LYS A 187 -14.31 -16.38 -1.98
N THR A 188 -14.34 -16.23 -3.29
CA THR A 188 -15.37 -15.44 -3.98
C THR A 188 -16.65 -16.28 -4.07
N ASP A 189 -17.04 -16.72 -5.25
CA ASP A 189 -18.10 -17.71 -5.44
C ASP A 189 -17.55 -19.12 -5.20
N GLU A 190 -16.38 -19.41 -5.78
CA GLU A 190 -15.69 -20.69 -5.68
C GLU A 190 -14.30 -20.55 -5.04
N LYS A 191 -13.77 -21.66 -4.51
CA LYS A 191 -12.39 -21.68 -4.02
C LYS A 191 -11.42 -21.51 -5.18
N SER A 192 -10.41 -20.67 -4.98
CA SER A 192 -9.42 -20.30 -6.00
C SER A 192 -8.01 -20.49 -5.46
N ASN A 193 -7.09 -20.94 -6.31
CA ASN A 193 -5.67 -20.94 -5.96
C ASN A 193 -5.15 -19.53 -6.14
N VAL A 194 -4.53 -19.00 -5.09
CA VAL A 194 -3.96 -17.66 -5.06
C VAL A 194 -2.48 -17.73 -4.74
N ARG A 195 -1.76 -16.76 -5.28
CA ARG A 195 -0.41 -16.43 -4.87
C ARG A 195 -0.40 -14.99 -4.42
N LYS A 196 0.05 -14.77 -3.19
CA LYS A 196 -0.05 -13.48 -2.52
C LYS A 196 1.32 -13.03 -2.04
N VAL A 197 1.54 -11.73 -2.16
CA VAL A 197 2.63 -11.04 -1.48
C VAL A 197 2.05 -10.12 -0.42
N VAL A 198 2.62 -10.17 0.77
CA VAL A 198 2.33 -9.27 1.88
C VAL A 198 3.61 -8.57 2.28
N VAL A 199 3.72 -7.28 1.97
CA VAL A 199 4.82 -6.45 2.48
C VAL A 199 4.45 -5.97 3.87
N LYS A 200 5.28 -6.28 4.86
CA LYS A 200 5.14 -5.84 6.25
C LYS A 200 6.07 -4.66 6.50
N ILE A 201 5.50 -3.49 6.76
CA ILE A 201 6.24 -2.24 7.01
C ILE A 201 6.10 -1.90 8.48
N ARG A 202 7.20 -1.94 9.25
CA ARG A 202 7.14 -1.58 10.67
C ARG A 202 6.82 -0.10 10.83
N ILE A 203 5.83 0.23 11.66
CA ILE A 203 5.58 1.60 12.06
C ILE A 203 6.76 2.11 12.88
N THR A 204 7.14 3.37 12.68
CA THR A 204 8.08 4.06 13.58
C THR A 204 7.27 4.68 14.71
N ASP A 205 7.66 4.43 15.96
CA ASP A 205 6.98 4.89 17.17
C ASP A 205 6.54 6.36 17.08
N ILE A 206 5.35 6.64 17.61
CA ILE A 206 4.97 7.98 18.07
C ILE A 206 5.99 8.33 19.17
N LYS A 207 6.94 9.22 18.86
CA LYS A 207 7.66 9.92 19.93
C LYS A 207 6.73 10.89 20.62
#